data_AF-A0A2V5R5E8-F1
#
_entry.id   AF-A0A2V5R5E8-F1
#
_cell.length_a   1.000
_cell.length_b   1.000
_cell.length_c   1.000
_cell.angle_alpha   90.00
_cell.angle_beta   90.00
_cell.angle_gamma   90.00
#
_symmetry.space_group_name_H-M   'P 1'
#
loop_
_entity.id
_entity.type
_entity.pdbx_description
1 polymer ?
#
loop_
_entity_poly.entity_id
_entity_poly.type
_entity_poly.pdbx_seq_one_letter_code
_entity_poly.pdbx_strand_id
1 'polypeptide(L)'
;MWQLHALSFVDVLCGRIGLLIRNNGSMKREVTGKDLTKEAPRSPRMRVGGYAILGRTIDKCRALVAGNIGEYHFDCPLDRTLFGFKGVKGEDFKAQIEQGASDQEMVEWLNQSGEEKTPEEIKRWGEEVEASSLYNDLEKRDFFVEETKKLGLDPSKTTTFDWLEVDDRVSHAQQAA
;
A
#
# COMPACT_ATOMS: atom_id res chain seq x y z
N MET A 1 -56.96 -47.63 -16.97
CA MET A 1 -57.33 -47.18 -15.62
C MET A 1 -56.14 -47.48 -14.70
N TRP A 2 -55.41 -46.42 -14.30
CA TRP A 2 -54.43 -46.28 -13.19
C TRP A 2 -53.07 -47.03 -13.17
N GLN A 3 -52.02 -46.23 -13.46
CA GLN A 3 -50.80 -45.92 -12.68
C GLN A 3 -50.05 -46.93 -11.77
N LEU A 4 -48.71 -46.90 -11.98
CA LEU A 4 -47.56 -46.84 -11.04
C LEU A 4 -47.11 -48.10 -10.27
N HIS A 5 -45.86 -48.52 -10.51
CA HIS A 5 -44.74 -48.33 -9.57
C HIS A 5 -43.35 -48.67 -10.18
N ALA A 6 -42.46 -47.66 -10.14
CA ALA A 6 -40.99 -47.66 -9.97
C ALA A 6 -40.03 -48.62 -10.71
N LEU A 7 -39.31 -48.06 -11.70
CA LEU A 7 -37.83 -47.95 -11.88
C LEU A 7 -36.91 -48.91 -11.10
N SER A 8 -35.78 -49.43 -11.62
CA SER A 8 -35.07 -49.25 -12.90
C SER A 8 -33.93 -50.27 -13.01
N PHE A 9 -33.83 -50.90 -14.18
CA PHE A 9 -32.73 -51.76 -14.65
C PHE A 9 -32.06 -51.01 -15.80
N VAL A 10 -31.09 -50.14 -15.54
CA VAL A 10 -30.21 -49.56 -16.59
C VAL A 10 -28.82 -49.32 -16.03
N ASP A 11 -27.92 -50.16 -16.48
CA ASP A 11 -26.48 -50.05 -16.48
C ASP A 11 -25.95 -48.68 -16.95
N VAL A 12 -24.74 -48.33 -16.48
CA VAL A 12 -23.65 -47.84 -17.34
C VAL A 12 -24.04 -46.87 -18.46
N LEU A 13 -23.89 -45.55 -18.23
CA LEU A 13 -23.54 -44.48 -19.20
C LEU A 13 -24.09 -43.12 -18.75
N CYS A 14 -23.70 -42.58 -17.59
CA CYS A 14 -23.72 -41.13 -17.38
C CYS A 14 -22.89 -40.70 -16.16
N GLY A 15 -21.88 -39.85 -16.42
CA GLY A 15 -21.34 -38.84 -15.51
C GLY A 15 -21.27 -39.17 -14.01
N ARG A 16 -20.18 -39.82 -13.57
CA ARG A 16 -19.61 -39.52 -12.26
C ARG A 16 -18.36 -38.68 -12.47
N ILE A 17 -18.60 -37.39 -12.66
CA ILE A 17 -17.62 -36.34 -12.38
C ILE A 17 -17.24 -36.54 -10.92
N GLY A 18 -16.12 -37.22 -10.70
CA GLY A 18 -15.40 -37.14 -9.44
C GLY A 18 -15.04 -35.68 -9.27
N LEU A 19 -15.80 -35.01 -8.41
CA LEU A 19 -15.55 -33.67 -7.94
C LEU A 19 -14.15 -33.66 -7.33
N LEU A 20 -13.14 -33.37 -8.16
CA LEU A 20 -11.89 -32.78 -7.71
C LEU A 20 -12.33 -31.49 -7.01
N ILE A 21 -12.50 -31.57 -5.69
CA ILE A 21 -12.32 -30.42 -4.83
C ILE A 21 -10.88 -29.98 -5.12
N ARG A 22 -10.72 -29.10 -6.12
CA ARG A 22 -9.54 -28.24 -6.18
C ARG A 22 -9.59 -27.51 -4.86
N ASN A 23 -8.73 -27.91 -3.94
CA ASN A 23 -8.24 -27.00 -2.91
C ASN A 23 -7.66 -25.81 -3.68
N ASN A 24 -8.49 -24.82 -3.97
CA ASN A 24 -8.07 -23.45 -4.18
C ASN A 24 -7.65 -22.92 -2.79
N GLY A 25 -6.67 -23.58 -2.17
CA GLY A 25 -5.80 -22.89 -1.24
C GLY A 25 -5.20 -21.78 -2.08
N SER A 26 -5.58 -20.54 -1.77
CA SER A 26 -5.01 -19.37 -2.43
C SER A 26 -3.50 -19.56 -2.42
N MET A 27 -2.90 -19.78 -3.58
CA MET A 27 -1.47 -19.54 -3.72
C MET A 27 -1.34 -18.03 -3.58
N LYS A 28 -1.31 -17.54 -2.33
CA LYS A 28 -0.86 -16.19 -2.04
C LYS A 28 0.51 -16.10 -2.70
N ARG A 29 0.62 -15.32 -3.77
CA ARG A 29 1.91 -15.06 -4.39
C ARG A 29 2.81 -14.53 -3.28
N GLU A 30 4.04 -15.03 -3.24
CA GLU A 30 5.04 -14.52 -2.31
C GLU A 30 5.24 -13.03 -2.61
N VAL A 31 4.81 -12.18 -1.69
CA VAL A 31 4.92 -10.74 -1.84
C VAL A 31 6.38 -10.38 -1.61
N THR A 32 7.08 -10.10 -2.70
CA THR A 32 8.47 -9.66 -2.67
C THR A 32 8.52 -8.16 -2.43
N GLY A 33 9.36 -7.73 -1.48
CA GLY A 33 9.47 -6.33 -1.08
C GLY A 33 10.71 -6.08 -0.25
N LYS A 34 10.99 -4.80 0.02
CA LYS A 34 12.08 -4.37 0.90
C LYS A 34 11.84 -4.87 2.33
N ASP A 35 12.93 -5.21 3.01
CA ASP A 35 12.91 -5.47 4.44
C ASP A 35 13.12 -4.15 5.20
N LEU A 36 12.02 -3.57 5.68
CA LEU A 36 12.06 -2.26 6.32
C LEU A 36 12.65 -2.28 7.74
N THR A 37 13.04 -3.47 8.23
CA THR A 37 13.90 -3.61 9.42
C THR A 37 15.37 -3.37 9.12
N LYS A 38 15.76 -3.29 7.84
CA LYS A 38 17.15 -3.14 7.38
C LYS A 38 17.40 -1.96 6.46
N GLU A 39 16.37 -1.51 5.75
CA GLU A 39 16.46 -0.37 4.84
C GLU A 39 15.21 0.50 4.90
N ALA A 40 15.38 1.81 4.66
CA ALA A 40 14.25 2.71 4.55
C ALA A 40 13.41 2.42 3.29
N PRO A 41 12.08 2.66 3.34
CA PRO A 41 11.26 2.65 2.15
C PRO A 41 11.69 3.80 1.23
N ARG A 42 11.23 3.77 -0.02
CA ARG A 42 11.51 4.84 -0.99
C ARG A 42 11.18 6.23 -0.44
N SER A 43 11.96 7.22 -0.87
CA SER A 43 11.69 8.62 -0.58
C SER A 43 10.26 8.99 -1.01
N PRO A 44 9.55 9.81 -0.21
CA PRO A 44 8.21 10.28 -0.56
C PRO A 44 8.18 11.13 -1.84
N ARG A 45 9.32 11.67 -2.27
CA ARG A 45 9.51 12.44 -3.52
C ARG A 45 9.61 11.58 -4.76
N MET A 46 10.02 10.32 -4.62
CA MET A 46 10.14 9.42 -5.76
C MET A 46 8.76 9.12 -6.35
N ARG A 47 8.54 9.63 -7.56
CA ARG A 47 7.26 9.53 -8.25
C ARG A 47 7.12 8.15 -8.89
N VAL A 48 6.00 7.49 -8.62
CA VAL A 48 5.61 6.22 -9.25
C VAL A 48 4.29 6.47 -9.98
N GLY A 49 4.27 6.31 -11.31
CA GLY A 49 3.11 6.68 -12.12
C GLY A 49 2.70 8.16 -12.01
N GLY A 50 3.63 9.05 -11.65
CA GLY A 50 3.38 10.48 -11.40
C GLY A 50 2.97 10.82 -9.96
N TYR A 51 2.54 9.83 -9.16
CA TYR A 51 2.11 10.06 -7.79
C TYR A 51 3.28 10.26 -6.83
N ALA A 52 3.21 11.30 -5.98
CA ALA A 52 3.98 11.36 -4.73
C ALA A 52 3.57 10.21 -3.81
N ILE A 53 4.46 9.84 -2.88
CA ILE A 53 4.18 8.92 -1.76
C ILE A 53 3.90 7.47 -2.18
N LEU A 54 3.36 7.21 -3.38
CA LEU A 54 2.93 5.89 -3.82
C LEU A 54 4.04 4.84 -3.69
N GLY A 55 5.26 5.12 -4.15
CA GLY A 55 6.38 4.18 -4.01
C GLY A 55 6.67 3.81 -2.55
N ARG A 56 6.65 4.81 -1.66
CA ARG A 56 6.82 4.61 -0.21
C ARG A 56 5.69 3.77 0.38
N THR A 57 4.44 4.05 0.00
CA THR A 57 3.26 3.32 0.48
C THR A 57 3.26 1.87 -0.02
N ILE A 58 3.68 1.62 -1.27
CA ILE A 58 3.87 0.26 -1.81
C ILE A 58 4.89 -0.50 -0.97
N ASP A 59 6.06 0.10 -0.70
CA ASP A 59 7.13 -0.56 0.07
C ASP A 59 6.65 -0.92 1.48
N LYS A 60 5.98 0.02 2.16
CA LYS A 60 5.41 -0.21 3.50
C LYS A 60 4.34 -1.31 3.49
N CYS A 61 3.49 -1.33 2.47
CA CYS A 61 2.43 -2.33 2.36
C CYS A 61 3.01 -3.72 2.10
N ARG A 62 3.98 -3.83 1.19
CA ARG A 62 4.69 -5.09 0.93
C ARG A 62 5.40 -5.58 2.18
N ALA A 63 6.03 -4.68 2.92
CA ALA A 63 6.72 -5.04 4.14
C ALA A 63 5.76 -5.46 5.26
N LEU A 64 4.58 -4.83 5.35
CA LEU A 64 3.51 -5.29 6.24
C LEU A 64 3.09 -6.72 5.91
N VAL A 65 2.83 -7.00 4.63
CA VAL A 65 2.36 -8.32 4.17
C VAL A 65 3.43 -9.40 4.34
N ALA A 66 4.70 -9.05 4.14
CA ALA A 66 5.84 -9.94 4.35
C ALA A 66 6.26 -10.07 5.83
N GLY A 67 5.71 -9.27 6.75
CA GLY A 67 6.02 -9.32 8.18
C GLY A 67 7.34 -8.66 8.57
N ASN A 68 7.88 -7.76 7.74
CA ASN A 68 9.18 -7.11 7.91
C ASN A 68 9.07 -5.56 7.84
N ILE A 69 7.98 -5.01 8.40
CA ILE A 69 7.69 -3.56 8.37
C ILE A 69 8.57 -2.72 9.30
N GLY A 70 9.18 -3.32 10.32
CA GLY A 70 9.97 -2.58 11.32
C GLY A 70 9.14 -1.57 12.11
N GLU A 71 9.66 -0.35 12.26
CA GLU A 71 8.98 0.75 12.97
C GLU A 71 8.00 1.53 12.07
N TYR A 72 7.97 1.23 10.78
CA TYR A 72 7.05 1.88 9.86
C TYR A 72 5.62 1.37 10.07
N HIS A 73 4.65 2.24 9.81
CA HIS A 73 3.22 1.92 9.95
C HIS A 73 2.50 2.17 8.62
N PHE A 74 1.91 1.14 8.02
CA PHE A 74 1.05 1.29 6.83
C PHE A 74 -0.28 1.96 7.21
N ASP A 75 -0.87 2.70 6.26
CA ASP A 75 -2.06 3.53 6.47
C ASP A 75 -1.85 4.64 7.52
N CYS A 76 -0.62 5.17 7.58
CA CYS A 76 -0.31 6.32 8.42
C CYS A 76 -0.88 7.62 7.83
N PRO A 77 -0.88 8.74 8.58
CA PRO A 77 -1.41 10.01 8.08
C PRO A 77 -0.86 10.44 6.71
N LEU A 78 0.41 10.12 6.41
CA LEU A 78 1.00 10.41 5.10
C LEU A 78 0.37 9.56 3.98
N ASP A 79 0.25 8.25 4.16
CA ASP A 79 -0.38 7.37 3.17
C ASP A 79 -1.85 7.77 2.94
N ARG A 80 -2.53 8.20 4.01
CA ARG A 80 -3.91 8.69 3.94
C ARG A 80 -4.08 9.96 3.11
N THR A 81 -3.03 10.76 2.91
CA THR A 81 -3.11 11.89 1.96
C THR A 81 -3.27 11.40 0.52
N LEU A 82 -2.58 10.31 0.14
CA LEU A 82 -2.72 9.67 -1.16
C LEU A 82 -4.08 8.98 -1.30
N PHE A 83 -4.48 8.21 -0.28
CA PHE A 83 -5.77 7.52 -0.28
C PHE A 83 -6.95 8.49 -0.33
N GLY A 84 -6.90 9.57 0.45
CA GLY A 84 -7.89 10.64 0.44
C GLY A 84 -7.94 11.37 -0.91
N PHE A 85 -6.79 11.67 -1.52
CA PHE A 85 -6.75 12.29 -2.85
C PHE A 85 -7.45 11.46 -3.93
N LYS A 86 -7.32 10.12 -3.88
CA LYS A 86 -7.97 9.22 -4.83
C LYS A 86 -9.31 8.67 -4.34
N GLY A 87 -9.74 8.95 -3.11
CA GLY A 87 -10.98 8.38 -2.55
C GLY A 87 -10.95 6.85 -2.42
N VAL A 88 -9.77 6.25 -2.22
CA VAL A 88 -9.59 4.80 -2.04
C VAL A 88 -9.32 4.46 -0.58
N LYS A 89 -9.48 3.19 -0.19
CA LYS A 89 -9.15 2.73 1.16
C LYS A 89 -7.81 1.99 1.18
N GLY A 90 -7.08 2.10 2.28
CA GLY A 90 -5.83 1.35 2.49
C GLY A 90 -6.04 -0.16 2.46
N GLU A 91 -7.21 -0.66 2.84
CA GLU A 91 -7.56 -2.08 2.76
C GLU A 91 -7.63 -2.59 1.31
N ASP A 92 -8.25 -1.82 0.40
CA ASP A 92 -8.34 -2.17 -1.02
C ASP A 92 -6.96 -2.14 -1.68
N PHE A 93 -6.12 -1.16 -1.29
CA PHE A 93 -4.73 -1.08 -1.71
C PHE A 93 -3.94 -2.32 -1.26
N LYS A 94 -4.08 -2.70 0.01
CA LYS A 94 -3.42 -3.88 0.58
C LYS A 94 -3.86 -5.16 -0.12
N ALA A 95 -5.13 -5.28 -0.48
CA ALA A 95 -5.63 -6.45 -1.21
C ALA A 95 -4.96 -6.62 -2.58
N GLN A 96 -4.58 -5.54 -3.28
CA GLN A 96 -3.82 -5.64 -4.54
C GLN A 96 -2.40 -6.14 -4.30
N ILE A 97 -1.74 -5.62 -3.26
CA ILE A 97 -0.38 -6.06 -2.88
C ILE A 97 -0.37 -7.54 -2.46
N GLU A 98 -1.37 -8.00 -1.72
CA GLU A 98 -1.53 -9.42 -1.35
C GLU A 98 -1.72 -10.36 -2.55
N GLN A 99 -2.21 -9.83 -3.67
CA GLN A 99 -2.30 -10.56 -4.95
C GLN A 99 -0.97 -10.55 -5.74
N GLY A 100 0.06 -9.90 -5.21
CA GLY A 100 1.38 -9.81 -5.83
C GLY A 100 1.49 -8.74 -6.91
N ALA A 101 0.69 -7.66 -6.82
CA ALA A 101 0.77 -6.56 -7.77
C ALA A 101 2.16 -5.89 -7.77
N SER A 102 2.71 -5.74 -8.98
CA SER A 102 3.89 -4.94 -9.28
C SER A 102 3.60 -3.44 -9.13
N ASP A 103 4.64 -2.61 -9.15
CA ASP A 103 4.48 -1.15 -9.07
C ASP A 103 3.62 -0.60 -10.22
N GLN A 104 3.81 -1.16 -11.42
CA GLN A 104 3.04 -0.79 -12.59
C GLN A 104 1.57 -1.17 -12.45
N GLU A 105 1.28 -2.39 -11.97
CA GLU A 105 -0.09 -2.84 -11.70
C GLU A 105 -0.76 -2.00 -10.60
N MET A 106 0.01 -1.56 -9.59
CA MET A 106 -0.50 -0.64 -8.56
C MET A 106 -0.83 0.74 -9.12
N VAL A 107 -0.01 1.27 -10.05
CA VAL A 107 -0.31 2.53 -10.76
C VAL A 107 -1.58 2.38 -11.59
N GLU A 108 -1.69 1.31 -12.37
CA GLU A 108 -2.85 1.05 -13.22
C GLU A 108 -4.14 0.90 -12.39
N TRP A 109 -4.07 0.13 -11.31
CA TRP A 109 -5.17 0.00 -10.36
C TRP A 109 -5.55 1.34 -9.75
N LEU A 110 -4.58 2.15 -9.31
CA LEU A 110 -4.86 3.43 -8.69
C LEU A 110 -5.48 4.41 -9.69
N ASN A 111 -4.99 4.44 -10.94
CA ASN A 111 -5.56 5.26 -12.00
C ASN A 111 -7.05 4.93 -12.26
N GLN A 112 -7.42 3.65 -12.14
CA GLN A 112 -8.79 3.16 -12.39
C GLN A 112 -9.69 3.17 -11.15
N SER A 113 -9.12 3.32 -9.95
CA SER A 113 -9.85 3.18 -8.67
C SER A 113 -10.17 4.52 -8.03
N GLY A 114 -11.35 4.64 -7.43
CA GLY A 114 -11.79 5.85 -6.74
C GLY A 114 -12.04 7.02 -7.70
N GLU A 115 -11.61 8.23 -7.32
CA GLU A 115 -11.83 9.45 -8.11
C GLU A 115 -10.88 9.53 -9.31
N GLU A 116 -11.41 9.74 -10.51
CA GLU A 116 -10.59 10.02 -11.70
C GLU A 116 -9.81 11.32 -11.50
N LYS A 117 -8.51 11.30 -11.83
CA LYS A 117 -7.61 12.45 -11.74
C LYS A 117 -6.83 12.60 -13.04
N THR A 118 -6.71 13.82 -13.53
CA THR A 118 -5.85 14.09 -14.69
C THR A 118 -4.36 14.07 -14.29
N PRO A 119 -3.44 13.87 -15.24
CA PRO A 119 -2.01 13.97 -14.98
C PRO A 119 -1.60 15.30 -14.33
N GLU A 120 -2.25 16.41 -14.71
CA GLU A 120 -2.02 17.74 -14.14
C GLU A 120 -2.48 17.84 -12.69
N GLU A 121 -3.62 17.22 -12.36
CA GLU A 121 -4.11 17.17 -10.98
C GLU A 121 -3.19 16.34 -10.09
N ILE A 122 -2.72 15.18 -10.58
CA ILE A 122 -1.76 14.33 -9.87
C ILE A 122 -0.45 15.09 -9.62
N LYS A 123 0.04 15.80 -10.65
CA LYS A 123 1.26 16.62 -10.54
C LYS A 123 1.08 17.73 -9.51
N ARG A 124 0.01 18.52 -9.62
CA ARG A 124 -0.28 19.64 -8.71
C ARG A 124 -0.42 19.17 -7.27
N TRP A 125 -1.24 18.13 -7.03
CA TRP A 125 -1.37 17.52 -5.70
C TRP A 125 -0.01 17.06 -5.17
N GLY A 126 0.78 16.44 -6.04
CA GLY A 126 2.12 15.97 -5.70
C GLY A 126 3.09 17.08 -5.31
N GLU A 127 3.00 18.26 -5.93
CA GLU A 127 3.78 19.45 -5.60
C GLU A 127 3.29 20.09 -4.28
N GLU A 128 1.97 20.15 -4.08
CA GLU A 128 1.36 20.68 -2.86
C GLU A 128 1.73 19.86 -1.61
N VAL A 129 1.64 18.52 -1.72
CA VAL A 129 1.99 17.65 -0.58
C VAL A 129 3.49 17.67 -0.29
N GLU A 130 4.34 17.77 -1.32
CA GLU A 130 5.78 17.92 -1.13
C GLU A 130 6.16 19.24 -0.45
N ALA A 131 5.46 20.34 -0.80
CA ALA A 131 5.65 21.64 -0.15
C ALA A 131 4.99 21.73 1.24
N SER A 132 4.13 20.77 1.59
CA SER A 132 3.41 20.78 2.86
C SER A 132 4.32 20.48 4.06
N SER A 133 3.95 21.03 5.21
CA SER A 133 4.62 20.78 6.48
C SER A 133 3.60 20.48 7.56
N LEU A 134 3.84 19.41 8.33
CA LEU A 134 3.07 19.11 9.54
C LEU A 134 3.17 20.22 10.59
N TYR A 135 4.13 21.13 10.47
CA TYR A 135 4.16 22.36 11.26
C TYR A 135 2.87 23.19 11.11
N ASN A 136 2.16 23.09 10.00
CA ASN A 136 0.92 23.85 9.77
C ASN A 136 -0.35 23.11 10.24
N ASP A 137 -0.23 21.85 10.68
CA ASP A 137 -1.32 21.05 11.24
C ASP A 137 -1.35 21.24 12.77
N LEU A 138 -2.41 21.85 13.30
CA LEU A 138 -2.49 22.18 14.73
C LEU A 138 -2.45 20.95 15.64
N GLU A 139 -2.94 19.80 15.17
CA GLU A 139 -2.98 18.57 15.97
C GLU A 139 -1.63 17.85 15.96
N LYS A 140 -0.86 17.99 14.88
CA LYS A 140 0.40 17.26 14.66
C LYS A 140 1.64 18.14 14.82
N ARG A 141 1.47 19.45 14.99
CA ARG A 141 2.55 20.43 15.11
C ARG A 141 3.51 20.08 16.23
N ASP A 142 3.02 19.78 17.43
CA ASP A 142 3.88 19.55 18.59
C ASP A 142 4.75 18.30 18.40
N PHE A 143 4.14 17.20 17.94
CA PHE A 143 4.87 15.99 17.54
C PHE A 143 5.93 16.30 16.48
N PHE A 144 5.57 17.01 15.41
CA PHE A 144 6.51 17.36 14.34
C PHE A 144 7.67 18.24 14.84
N VAL A 145 7.39 19.21 15.72
CA VAL A 145 8.41 20.06 16.35
C VAL A 145 9.37 19.25 17.20
N GLU A 146 8.88 18.28 17.96
CA GLU A 146 9.73 17.40 18.77
C GLU A 146 10.64 16.53 17.90
N GLU A 147 10.08 15.84 16.89
CA GLU A 147 10.87 14.94 16.02
C GLU A 147 11.91 15.70 15.18
N THR A 148 11.54 16.84 14.60
CA THR A 148 12.48 17.66 13.81
C THR A 148 13.64 18.19 14.67
N LYS A 149 13.37 18.59 15.92
CA LYS A 149 14.42 19.06 16.84
C LYS A 149 15.42 17.97 17.22
N LYS A 150 14.99 16.71 17.38
CA LYS A 150 15.89 15.57 17.65
C LYS A 150 16.94 15.42 16.53
N LEU A 151 16.58 15.80 15.32
CA LEU A 151 17.42 15.73 14.12
C LEU A 151 18.16 17.05 13.83
N GLY A 152 18.03 18.07 14.69
CA GLY A 152 18.66 19.38 14.51
C GLY A 152 18.05 20.23 13.39
N LEU A 153 16.82 19.93 12.97
CA LEU A 153 16.11 20.66 11.91
C LEU A 153 15.30 21.82 12.50
N ASP A 154 15.08 22.88 11.71
CA ASP A 154 14.20 24.00 12.05
C ASP A 154 12.75 23.63 11.69
N PRO A 155 11.86 23.37 12.67
CA PRO A 155 10.49 22.90 12.38
C PRO A 155 9.69 23.87 11.51
N SER A 156 9.99 25.18 11.58
CA SER A 156 9.27 26.21 10.83
C SER A 156 9.65 26.31 9.36
N LYS A 157 10.79 25.72 8.98
CA LYS A 157 11.34 25.73 7.61
C LYS A 157 11.43 24.35 6.97
N THR A 158 11.12 23.30 7.72
CA THR A 158 11.28 21.91 7.29
C THR A 158 9.94 21.40 6.75
N THR A 159 9.94 20.88 5.52
CA THR A 159 8.77 20.17 4.97
C THR A 159 8.64 18.80 5.61
N THR A 160 7.45 18.22 5.55
CA THR A 160 7.26 16.84 6.04
C THR A 160 8.19 15.86 5.32
N PHE A 161 8.44 16.08 4.02
CA PHE A 161 9.29 15.21 3.22
C PHE A 161 10.78 15.35 3.60
N ASP A 162 11.26 16.57 3.87
CA ASP A 162 12.63 16.78 4.33
C ASP A 162 12.89 16.08 5.66
N TRP A 163 11.95 16.22 6.60
CA TRP A 163 12.02 15.53 7.88
C TRP A 163 12.11 14.02 7.69
N LEU A 164 11.20 13.42 6.90
CA LEU A 164 11.16 11.98 6.67
C LEU A 164 12.44 11.44 6.02
N GLU A 165 13.02 12.16 5.06
CA GLU A 165 14.26 11.71 4.41
C GLU A 165 15.48 11.82 5.32
N VAL A 166 15.51 12.82 6.22
CA VAL A 166 16.55 12.92 7.25
C VAL A 166 16.39 11.82 8.29
N ASP A 167 15.16 11.60 8.76
CA ASP A 167 14.82 10.57 9.73
C ASP A 167 15.16 9.16 9.20
N ASP A 168 14.71 8.82 7.99
CA ASP A 168 15.03 7.54 7.33
C ASP A 168 16.54 7.31 7.25
N ARG A 169 17.31 8.35 6.89
CA ARG A 169 18.77 8.24 6.80
C ARG A 169 19.41 8.01 8.17
N VAL A 170 18.96 8.71 9.21
CA VAL A 170 19.54 8.60 10.56
C VAL A 170 19.20 7.24 11.17
N SER A 171 17.93 6.82 11.10
CA SER A 171 17.44 5.57 11.68
C SER A 171 18.14 4.34 11.07
N HIS A 172 18.38 4.34 9.75
CA HIS A 172 19.05 3.21 9.09
C HIS A 172 20.58 3.33 9.05
N ALA A 173 21.16 4.53 9.20
CA ALA A 173 22.61 4.66 9.42
C ALA A 173 23.04 4.15 10.80
N GLN A 174 22.20 4.32 11.83
CA GLN A 174 22.46 3.82 13.19
C GLN A 174 22.37 2.30 13.29
N GLN A 175 21.59 1.64 12.42
CA GLN A 175 21.48 0.18 12.38
C GLN A 175 22.65 -0.50 11.64
N ALA A 176 23.40 0.25 10.84
CA ALA A 176 24.56 -0.24 10.08
C ALA A 176 25.91 -0.05 10.81
N ALA A 177 25.91 0.59 11.98
CA ALA A 177 27.09 0.90 12.81
C ALA A 177 27.20 -0.04 14.02
#